data_AF-A0A0D6ERS5-F1
#
_entry.id   AF-A0A0D6ERS5-F1
#
_cell.length_a   1.000
_cell.length_b   1.000
_cell.length_c   1.000
_cell.angle_alpha   90.00
_cell.angle_beta   90.00
_cell.angle_gamma   90.00
#
_symmetry.space_group_name_H-M   'P 1'
#
loop_
_entity.id
_entity.type
_entity.pdbx_description
1 polymer ?
#
loop_
_entity_poly.entity_id
_entity_poly.type
_entity_poly.pdbx_seq_one_letter_code
_entity_poly.pdbx_strand_id
1 'polypeptide(L)'
;MALAASASSANSSQPGDYASVRKAVAALLPQPGYDDDSAGPIFVRLAWHASGTYDKETNTGGSNGAGMRYECEGGDPANAGLEHARLFLEPVKAAHPWITYADLWTLAGCVALEEMGGPKVAWKPGRTDFVDDSKCPPRGRLPDGAQAADHLRFIFYRMGFNDQEIVALSGAHALGRCHADRSGFEGPWTISPTRFSTQYFKMLTKFKWDKKTWEGPVQYKNEDLGEELMMLPTDLALIEDPAFRKWVDLYAADRDKFFEDFAAVFGKLIELGVDRSERYESAPPMSQEAGEQKEAEAMAKM
;
A
#
# COMPACT_ATOMS: atom_id res chain seq x y z
N MET A 1 -27.63 12.46 43.62
CA MET A 1 -27.40 11.42 42.60
C MET A 1 -26.51 12.00 41.52
N ALA A 2 -25.22 11.70 41.56
CA ALA A 2 -24.29 11.97 40.47
C ALA A 2 -23.48 10.69 40.31
N LEU A 3 -23.85 9.88 39.32
CA LEU A 3 -23.09 8.71 38.91
C LEU A 3 -21.86 9.22 38.17
N ALA A 4 -20.72 9.23 38.84
CA ALA A 4 -19.43 9.33 38.19
C ALA A 4 -19.24 8.05 37.35
N ALA A 5 -19.36 8.17 36.03
CA ALA A 5 -18.95 7.12 35.12
C ALA A 5 -17.43 6.95 35.27
N SER A 6 -17.01 5.83 35.86
CA SER A 6 -15.62 5.42 35.87
C SER A 6 -15.17 5.22 34.43
N ALA A 7 -14.20 6.01 33.97
CA ALA A 7 -13.44 5.69 32.79
C ALA A 7 -12.81 4.31 33.01
N SER A 8 -13.31 3.31 32.27
CA SER A 8 -12.66 2.02 32.14
C SER A 8 -11.25 2.28 31.65
N SER A 9 -10.24 1.98 32.45
CA SER A 9 -8.86 1.86 32.00
C SER A 9 -8.85 0.83 30.87
N ALA A 10 -8.83 1.27 29.62
CA ALA A 10 -8.57 0.39 28.51
C ALA A 10 -7.22 -0.28 28.79
N ASN A 11 -7.23 -1.59 29.07
CA ASN A 11 -6.01 -2.36 29.24
C ASN A 11 -5.21 -2.18 27.95
N SER A 12 -4.11 -1.45 28.02
CA SER A 12 -3.13 -1.42 26.95
C SER A 12 -2.71 -2.85 26.65
N SER A 13 -2.66 -3.20 25.37
CA SER A 13 -2.26 -4.54 24.93
C SER A 13 -0.84 -4.86 25.38
N GLN A 14 -0.56 -6.16 25.59
CA GLN A 14 0.77 -6.62 25.98
C GLN A 14 1.78 -6.39 24.84
N PRO A 15 2.96 -5.81 25.11
CA PRO A 15 4.01 -5.67 24.10
C PRO A 15 4.35 -6.98 23.40
N GLY A 16 4.42 -6.95 22.08
CA GLY A 16 4.70 -8.13 21.26
C GLY A 16 3.48 -9.01 20.96
N ASP A 17 2.27 -8.66 21.44
CA ASP A 17 1.02 -9.31 21.03
C ASP A 17 0.57 -8.84 19.64
N TYR A 18 1.35 -9.22 18.62
CA TYR A 18 1.04 -8.93 17.23
C TYR A 18 -0.22 -9.66 16.73
N ALA A 19 -0.66 -10.74 17.42
CA ALA A 19 -1.90 -11.42 17.07
C ALA A 19 -3.12 -10.53 17.35
N SER A 20 -3.12 -9.85 18.50
CA SER A 20 -4.15 -8.86 18.82
C SER A 20 -4.13 -7.67 17.87
N VAL A 21 -2.94 -7.17 17.49
CA VAL A 21 -2.81 -6.11 16.46
C VAL A 21 -3.40 -6.56 15.12
N ARG A 22 -3.07 -7.77 14.65
CA ARG A 22 -3.63 -8.32 13.40
C ARG A 22 -5.16 -8.37 13.44
N LYS A 23 -5.73 -8.84 14.55
CA LYS A 23 -7.18 -8.87 14.74
C LYS A 23 -7.80 -7.47 14.72
N ALA A 24 -7.16 -6.50 15.35
CA ALA A 24 -7.61 -5.11 15.37
C ALA A 24 -7.60 -4.49 13.96
N VAL A 25 -6.54 -4.74 13.17
CA VAL A 25 -6.49 -4.29 11.77
C VAL A 25 -7.56 -4.99 10.92
N ALA A 26 -7.73 -6.30 11.06
CA ALA A 26 -8.76 -7.05 10.31
C ALA A 26 -10.17 -6.46 10.56
N ALA A 27 -10.45 -6.03 11.80
CA ALA A 27 -11.71 -5.38 12.15
C ALA A 27 -11.92 -3.99 11.52
N LEU A 28 -10.86 -3.34 11.01
CA LEU A 28 -10.94 -2.06 10.32
C LEU A 28 -11.12 -2.18 8.81
N LEU A 29 -11.04 -3.39 8.25
CA LEU A 29 -11.17 -3.57 6.80
C LEU A 29 -12.53 -3.11 6.27
N PRO A 30 -13.67 -3.42 6.91
CA PRO A 30 -14.94 -2.83 6.52
C PRO A 30 -14.97 -1.33 6.87
N GLN A 31 -15.19 -0.48 5.87
CA GLN A 31 -15.37 0.96 6.02
C GLN A 31 -16.56 1.42 5.17
N PRO A 32 -17.80 1.28 5.66
CA PRO A 32 -18.98 1.66 4.89
C PRO A 32 -18.92 3.12 4.43
N GLY A 33 -19.12 3.35 3.12
CA GLY A 33 -19.04 4.67 2.51
C GLY A 33 -17.63 5.11 2.08
N TYR A 34 -16.60 4.30 2.32
CA TYR A 34 -15.26 4.52 1.80
C TYR A 34 -14.96 3.52 0.67
N ASP A 35 -14.73 4.04 -0.54
CA ASP A 35 -14.47 3.29 -1.77
C ASP A 35 -15.46 2.12 -1.94
N ASP A 36 -14.96 0.89 -1.96
CA ASP A 36 -15.74 -0.35 -2.10
C ASP A 36 -16.15 -0.92 -0.73
N ASP A 37 -16.59 -0.03 0.16
CA ASP A 37 -16.88 -0.26 1.58
C ASP A 37 -15.70 -0.90 2.35
N SER A 38 -14.46 -0.63 1.91
CA SER A 38 -13.29 -1.28 2.48
C SER A 38 -11.99 -0.48 2.49
N ALA A 39 -11.28 -0.51 3.62
CA ALA A 39 -9.90 -0.03 3.76
C ALA A 39 -8.82 -1.04 3.33
N GLY A 40 -9.21 -2.28 2.96
CA GLY A 40 -8.27 -3.33 2.61
C GLY A 40 -7.26 -2.90 1.52
N PRO A 41 -7.72 -2.44 0.35
CA PRO A 41 -6.81 -2.02 -0.71
C PRO A 41 -5.86 -0.88 -0.31
N ILE A 42 -6.34 0.11 0.45
CA ILE A 42 -5.49 1.24 0.84
C ILE A 42 -4.44 0.84 1.89
N PHE A 43 -4.70 -0.15 2.75
CA PHE A 43 -3.66 -0.69 3.64
C PHE A 43 -2.55 -1.41 2.86
N VAL A 44 -2.88 -2.12 1.77
CA VAL A 44 -1.86 -2.70 0.88
C VAL A 44 -1.05 -1.60 0.20
N ARG A 45 -1.71 -0.54 -0.29
CA ARG A 45 -1.03 0.63 -0.86
C ARG A 45 -0.13 1.33 0.17
N LEU A 46 -0.60 1.54 1.40
CA LEU A 46 0.19 2.16 2.46
C LEU A 46 1.47 1.36 2.75
N ALA A 47 1.37 0.04 2.89
CA ALA A 47 2.52 -0.84 3.10
C ALA A 47 3.50 -0.81 1.91
N TRP A 48 2.97 -0.78 0.67
CA TRP A 48 3.77 -0.64 -0.55
C TRP A 48 4.53 0.69 -0.55
N HIS A 49 3.83 1.81 -0.38
CA HIS A 49 4.41 3.16 -0.43
C HIS A 49 5.40 3.41 0.72
N ALA A 50 5.11 2.92 1.92
CA ALA A 50 6.03 2.98 3.06
C ALA A 50 7.35 2.24 2.82
N SER A 51 7.39 1.33 1.83
CA SER A 51 8.58 0.53 1.50
C SER A 51 9.19 0.93 0.14
N GLY A 52 8.40 1.57 -0.72
CA GLY A 52 8.69 1.85 -2.13
C GLY A 52 9.79 2.88 -2.37
N THR A 53 10.17 3.64 -1.34
CA THR A 53 11.18 4.70 -1.41
C THR A 53 12.62 4.21 -1.28
N TYR A 54 12.82 2.90 -1.11
CA TYR A 54 14.15 2.32 -0.91
C TYR A 54 15.09 2.56 -2.10
N ASP A 55 16.34 2.80 -1.76
CA ASP A 55 17.47 2.91 -2.68
C ASP A 55 18.63 2.08 -2.13
N LYS A 56 19.00 1.02 -2.86
CA LYS A 56 20.03 0.06 -2.41
C LYS A 56 21.45 0.62 -2.42
N GLU A 57 21.72 1.66 -3.23
CA GLU A 57 23.05 2.25 -3.37
C GLU A 57 23.35 3.19 -2.20
N THR A 58 22.34 3.95 -1.79
CA THR A 58 22.45 4.88 -0.66
C THR A 58 22.01 4.28 0.68
N ASN A 59 21.30 3.14 0.66
CA ASN A 59 20.67 2.51 1.81
C ASN A 59 19.73 3.49 2.56
N THR A 60 18.92 4.24 1.81
CA THR A 60 17.95 5.22 2.33
C THR A 60 16.53 4.91 1.84
N GLY A 61 15.52 5.39 2.58
CA GLY A 61 14.13 4.99 2.37
C GLY A 61 13.87 3.54 2.76
N GLY A 62 12.74 2.98 2.31
CA GLY A 62 12.34 1.62 2.69
C GLY A 62 11.49 1.60 3.94
N SER A 63 11.26 0.40 4.49
CA SER A 63 10.17 0.17 5.46
C SER A 63 10.43 0.69 6.88
N ASN A 64 11.62 1.25 7.14
CA ASN A 64 11.91 1.95 8.38
C ASN A 64 11.52 3.43 8.27
N GLY A 65 11.15 4.02 9.39
CA GLY A 65 11.01 5.45 9.60
C GLY A 65 9.59 5.94 9.74
N ALA A 66 8.62 5.23 9.14
CA ALA A 66 7.25 5.71 8.99
C ALA A 66 7.24 7.18 8.49
N GLY A 67 8.10 7.48 7.51
CA GLY A 67 8.42 8.86 7.12
C GLY A 67 7.24 9.64 6.55
N MET A 68 6.18 8.95 6.09
CA MET A 68 4.91 9.57 5.70
C MET A 68 4.18 10.32 6.83
N ARG A 69 4.63 10.25 8.09
CA ARG A 69 4.17 11.13 9.18
C ARG A 69 4.66 12.58 9.02
N TYR A 70 5.73 12.77 8.26
CA TYR A 70 6.39 14.05 8.02
C TYR A 70 6.06 14.60 6.63
N GLU A 71 6.02 15.93 6.48
CA GLU A 71 5.69 16.59 5.20
C GLU A 71 6.71 16.27 4.08
N CYS A 72 7.97 15.97 4.43
CA CYS A 72 9.00 15.53 3.49
C CYS A 72 8.48 14.42 2.54
N GLU A 73 7.73 13.44 3.07
CA GLU A 73 7.30 12.22 2.41
C GLU A 73 5.77 12.08 2.37
N GLY A 74 5.05 12.38 3.45
CA GLY A 74 3.58 12.44 3.47
C GLY A 74 3.01 13.58 2.60
N GLY A 75 3.84 14.59 2.33
CA GLY A 75 3.57 15.67 1.39
C GLY A 75 3.78 15.32 -0.08
N ASP A 76 4.45 14.20 -0.40
CA ASP A 76 4.70 13.78 -1.78
C ASP A 76 3.37 13.52 -2.50
N PRO A 77 3.11 14.12 -3.68
CA PRO A 77 1.92 13.85 -4.47
C PRO A 77 1.66 12.36 -4.74
N ALA A 78 2.71 11.54 -4.87
CA ALA A 78 2.56 10.10 -5.04
C ALA A 78 1.91 9.40 -3.83
N ASN A 79 1.97 10.02 -2.65
CA ASN A 79 1.37 9.53 -1.41
C ASN A 79 -0.01 10.13 -1.12
N ALA A 80 -0.58 10.94 -2.02
CA ALA A 80 -1.91 11.51 -1.85
C ALA A 80 -2.97 10.44 -1.55
N GLY A 81 -3.86 10.72 -0.58
CA GLY A 81 -4.89 9.80 -0.08
C GLY A 81 -4.42 8.83 0.99
N LEU A 82 -3.11 8.60 1.19
CA LEU A 82 -2.62 7.69 2.23
C LEU A 82 -2.84 8.21 3.65
N GLU A 83 -3.17 9.49 3.82
CA GLU A 83 -3.67 10.06 5.06
C GLU A 83 -4.90 9.31 5.60
N HIS A 84 -5.81 8.84 4.73
CA HIS A 84 -6.97 8.06 5.16
C HIS A 84 -6.55 6.72 5.79
N ALA A 85 -5.59 6.03 5.19
CA ALA A 85 -5.09 4.76 5.72
C ALA A 85 -4.37 4.94 7.07
N ARG A 86 -3.59 6.02 7.22
CA ARG A 86 -2.94 6.34 8.49
C ARG A 86 -3.97 6.65 9.57
N LEU A 87 -4.96 7.50 9.27
CA LEU A 87 -6.08 7.81 10.15
C LEU A 87 -6.85 6.58 10.61
N PHE A 88 -7.18 5.67 9.70
CA PHE A 88 -7.89 4.43 10.05
C PHE A 88 -7.09 3.58 11.04
N LEU A 89 -5.76 3.64 11.01
CA LEU A 89 -4.89 2.85 11.88
C LEU A 89 -4.60 3.52 13.24
N GLU A 90 -4.94 4.80 13.43
CA GLU A 90 -4.73 5.51 14.71
C GLU A 90 -5.42 4.83 15.91
N PRO A 91 -6.68 4.34 15.83
CA PRO A 91 -7.28 3.57 16.93
C PRO A 91 -6.50 2.31 17.31
N VAL A 92 -5.85 1.65 16.33
CA VAL A 92 -4.98 0.49 16.60
C VAL A 92 -3.71 0.95 17.29
N LYS A 93 -3.06 2.02 16.80
CA LYS A 93 -1.87 2.58 17.46
C LYS A 93 -2.18 2.98 18.91
N ALA A 94 -3.32 3.61 19.17
CA ALA A 94 -3.73 4.01 20.51
C ALA A 94 -3.96 2.81 21.46
N ALA A 95 -4.55 1.72 20.95
CA ALA A 95 -4.75 0.48 21.72
C ALA A 95 -3.46 -0.35 21.90
N HIS A 96 -2.48 -0.15 21.02
CA HIS A 96 -1.20 -0.85 20.97
C HIS A 96 -0.02 0.13 20.96
N PRO A 97 0.16 0.99 21.98
CA PRO A 97 1.13 2.08 21.91
C PRO A 97 2.58 1.60 21.77
N TRP A 98 2.86 0.36 22.13
CA TRP A 98 4.18 -0.29 21.99
C TRP A 98 4.55 -0.61 20.54
N ILE A 99 3.59 -0.71 19.61
CA ILE A 99 3.91 -0.95 18.19
C ILE A 99 4.39 0.35 17.56
N THR A 100 5.35 0.22 16.65
CA THR A 100 5.86 1.30 15.81
C THR A 100 4.87 1.53 14.67
N TYR A 101 4.79 2.76 14.14
CA TYR A 101 3.99 3.02 12.95
C TYR A 101 4.50 2.22 11.75
N ALA A 102 5.82 2.07 11.61
CA ALA A 102 6.46 1.31 10.55
C ALA A 102 6.08 -0.18 10.58
N ASP A 103 6.06 -0.81 11.76
CA ASP A 103 5.55 -2.18 11.92
C ASP A 103 4.04 -2.23 11.68
N LEU A 104 3.27 -1.27 12.19
CA LEU A 104 1.82 -1.24 12.03
C LEU A 104 1.40 -1.15 10.56
N TRP A 105 1.99 -0.25 9.77
CA TRP A 105 1.64 -0.05 8.36
C TRP A 105 1.98 -1.28 7.51
N THR A 106 3.16 -1.86 7.69
CA THR A 106 3.56 -3.06 6.94
C THR A 106 2.77 -4.31 7.36
N LEU A 107 2.47 -4.44 8.66
CA LEU A 107 1.60 -5.49 9.17
C LEU A 107 0.18 -5.35 8.62
N ALA A 108 -0.34 -4.11 8.54
CA ALA A 108 -1.67 -3.85 8.05
C ALA A 108 -1.83 -4.25 6.57
N GLY A 109 -0.84 -3.99 5.73
CA GLY A 109 -0.83 -4.49 4.35
C GLY A 109 -0.85 -6.02 4.27
N CYS A 110 -0.09 -6.71 5.13
CA CYS A 110 -0.09 -8.18 5.17
C CYS A 110 -1.45 -8.74 5.60
N VAL A 111 -2.05 -8.17 6.65
CA VAL A 111 -3.39 -8.56 7.13
C VAL A 111 -4.42 -8.32 6.04
N ALA A 112 -4.40 -7.16 5.39
CA ALA A 112 -5.34 -6.82 4.34
C ALA A 112 -5.26 -7.78 3.15
N LEU A 113 -4.04 -8.16 2.72
CA LEU A 113 -3.84 -9.18 1.69
C LEU A 113 -4.47 -10.52 2.07
N GLU A 114 -4.22 -11.01 3.29
CA GLU A 114 -4.77 -12.30 3.78
C GLU A 114 -6.31 -12.26 3.84
N GLU A 115 -6.89 -11.21 4.42
CA GLU A 115 -8.34 -11.06 4.59
C GLU A 115 -9.09 -10.87 3.25
N MET A 116 -8.45 -10.26 2.24
CA MET A 116 -9.00 -10.13 0.89
C MET A 116 -8.80 -11.39 0.02
N GLY A 117 -8.40 -12.52 0.63
CA GLY A 117 -8.25 -13.82 -0.02
C GLY A 117 -6.94 -14.00 -0.79
N GLY A 118 -5.95 -13.13 -0.53
CA GLY A 118 -4.60 -13.22 -1.07
C GLY A 118 -3.70 -14.17 -0.30
N PRO A 119 -2.42 -14.28 -0.70
CA PRO A 119 -1.49 -15.18 -0.06
C PRO A 119 -1.01 -14.65 1.29
N LYS A 120 -0.61 -15.56 2.18
CA LYS A 120 0.04 -15.20 3.44
C LYS A 120 1.47 -14.72 3.18
N VAL A 121 1.75 -13.48 3.54
CA VAL A 121 3.10 -12.90 3.45
C VAL A 121 3.88 -13.17 4.73
N ALA A 122 5.13 -13.60 4.60
CA ALA A 122 6.04 -13.69 5.73
C ALA A 122 6.34 -12.28 6.26
N TRP A 123 6.02 -12.03 7.53
CA TRP A 123 6.22 -10.73 8.18
C TRP A 123 6.96 -10.90 9.49
N LYS A 124 7.90 -10.00 9.78
CA LYS A 124 8.66 -9.96 11.04
C LYS A 124 8.63 -8.55 11.61
N PRO A 125 8.48 -8.40 12.95
CA PRO A 125 8.56 -7.09 13.59
C PRO A 125 9.99 -6.54 13.62
N GLY A 126 10.12 -5.32 14.15
CA GLY A 126 11.40 -4.69 14.45
C GLY A 126 11.72 -3.50 13.57
N ARG A 127 10.74 -2.95 12.83
CA ARG A 127 10.92 -1.67 12.14
C ARG A 127 10.87 -0.52 13.13
N THR A 128 11.70 0.48 12.90
CA THR A 128 11.79 1.71 13.70
C THR A 128 11.00 2.82 13.03
N ASP A 129 10.43 3.77 13.75
CA ASP A 129 10.01 5.07 13.21
C ASP A 129 11.14 6.09 13.37
N PHE A 130 11.10 7.17 12.59
CA PHE A 130 12.01 8.29 12.78
C PHE A 130 11.54 9.16 13.95
N VAL A 131 12.48 9.88 14.55
CA VAL A 131 12.19 10.87 15.60
C VAL A 131 12.01 12.28 15.03
N ASP A 132 12.43 12.49 13.78
CA ASP A 132 12.31 13.72 13.00
C ASP A 132 12.37 13.40 11.49
N ASP A 133 12.32 14.43 10.64
CA ASP A 133 12.32 14.30 9.18
C ASP A 133 13.73 14.21 8.55
N SER A 134 14.81 14.20 9.35
CA SER A 134 16.20 14.26 8.84
C SER A 134 16.60 13.04 8.01
N LYS A 135 15.89 11.92 8.18
CA LYS A 135 16.13 10.66 7.47
C LYS A 135 15.08 10.37 6.39
N CYS A 136 14.15 11.29 6.13
CA CYS A 136 13.18 11.11 5.05
C CYS A 136 13.89 10.94 3.70
N PRO A 137 13.44 10.00 2.85
CA PRO A 137 13.95 9.89 1.50
C PRO A 137 13.53 11.11 0.66
N PRO A 138 14.29 11.46 -0.39
CA PRO A 138 13.86 12.47 -1.35
C PRO A 138 12.61 12.00 -2.11
N ARG A 139 11.76 12.95 -2.49
CA ARG A 139 10.57 12.74 -3.33
C ARG A 139 10.92 12.18 -4.72
N GLY A 140 9.94 11.57 -5.38
CA GLY A 140 10.09 11.06 -6.75
C GLY A 140 10.75 9.68 -6.85
N ARG A 141 10.82 8.95 -5.74
CA ARG A 141 11.33 7.57 -5.72
C ARG A 141 10.27 6.50 -6.02
N LEU A 142 9.00 6.87 -6.04
CA LEU A 142 7.88 5.96 -6.31
C LEU A 142 7.59 5.89 -7.83
N PRO A 143 7.00 4.77 -8.32
CA PRO A 143 6.65 4.64 -9.73
C PRO A 143 5.57 5.63 -10.15
N ASP A 144 5.63 6.07 -11.41
CA ASP A 144 4.67 6.97 -12.03
C ASP A 144 3.81 6.15 -13.00
N GLY A 145 2.51 6.11 -12.74
CA GLY A 145 1.54 5.33 -13.50
C GLY A 145 1.48 5.71 -14.98
N ALA A 146 1.86 6.95 -15.33
CA ALA A 146 1.81 7.49 -16.70
C ALA A 146 2.98 7.02 -17.59
N GLN A 147 3.98 6.35 -17.03
CA GLN A 147 5.19 5.95 -17.74
C GLN A 147 5.12 4.51 -18.29
N ALA A 148 6.20 4.05 -18.92
CA ALA A 148 6.29 2.73 -19.55
C ALA A 148 7.34 1.81 -18.88
N ALA A 149 7.69 0.71 -19.55
CA ALA A 149 8.54 -0.35 -19.01
C ALA A 149 9.93 0.11 -18.53
N ASP A 150 10.56 1.06 -19.23
CA ASP A 150 11.87 1.60 -18.84
C ASP A 150 11.81 2.33 -17.50
N HIS A 151 10.71 3.03 -17.21
CA HIS A 151 10.50 3.67 -15.91
C HIS A 151 10.30 2.65 -14.79
N LEU A 152 9.50 1.61 -15.05
CA LEU A 152 9.33 0.51 -14.10
C LEU A 152 10.68 -0.12 -13.76
N ARG A 153 11.52 -0.42 -14.75
CA ARG A 153 12.88 -0.94 -14.50
C ARG A 153 13.74 0.07 -13.75
N PHE A 154 13.72 1.35 -14.14
CA PHE A 154 14.49 2.40 -13.47
C PHE A 154 14.18 2.47 -11.96
N ILE A 155 12.90 2.46 -11.59
CA ILE A 155 12.46 2.53 -10.19
C ILE A 155 12.77 1.22 -9.45
N PHE A 156 12.36 0.08 -9.99
CA PHE A 156 12.41 -1.18 -9.25
C PHE A 156 13.82 -1.79 -9.22
N TYR A 157 14.66 -1.55 -10.23
CA TYR A 157 16.05 -2.03 -10.21
C TYR A 157 16.90 -1.27 -9.19
N ARG A 158 16.58 0.01 -8.92
CA ARG A 158 17.16 0.79 -7.80
C ARG A 158 16.85 0.14 -6.45
N MET A 159 15.69 -0.47 -6.31
CA MET A 159 15.28 -1.19 -5.10
C MET A 159 15.87 -2.61 -5.03
N GLY A 160 16.44 -3.12 -6.12
CA GLY A 160 16.99 -4.47 -6.20
C GLY A 160 15.99 -5.54 -6.65
N PHE A 161 14.92 -5.16 -7.33
CA PHE A 161 14.00 -6.09 -7.99
C PHE A 161 14.42 -6.40 -9.42
N ASN A 162 13.92 -7.51 -9.96
CA ASN A 162 14.04 -7.90 -11.37
C ASN A 162 12.69 -7.83 -12.11
N ASP A 163 12.68 -8.10 -13.43
CA ASP A 163 11.47 -8.04 -14.26
C ASP A 163 10.30 -8.93 -13.77
N GLN A 164 10.58 -10.14 -13.26
CA GLN A 164 9.55 -11.02 -12.71
C GLN A 164 8.92 -10.44 -11.46
N GLU A 165 9.75 -9.86 -10.59
CA GLU A 165 9.33 -9.27 -9.32
C GLU A 165 8.51 -7.99 -9.55
N ILE A 166 8.86 -7.18 -10.56
CA ILE A 166 8.06 -6.04 -11.00
C ILE A 166 6.65 -6.51 -11.37
N VAL A 167 6.53 -7.48 -12.27
CA VAL A 167 5.23 -7.99 -12.73
C VAL A 167 4.44 -8.62 -11.58
N ALA A 168 5.11 -9.34 -10.68
CA ALA A 168 4.45 -9.91 -9.50
C ALA A 168 3.82 -8.79 -8.66
N LEU A 169 4.58 -7.75 -8.30
CA LEU A 169 4.11 -6.63 -7.48
C LEU A 169 2.99 -5.83 -8.15
N SER A 170 3.04 -5.63 -9.48
CA SER A 170 1.94 -5.02 -10.23
C SER A 170 0.62 -5.78 -10.07
N GLY A 171 0.64 -7.08 -9.74
CA GLY A 171 -0.55 -7.86 -9.43
C GLY A 171 -1.36 -7.34 -8.24
N ALA A 172 -0.80 -6.47 -7.39
CA ALA A 172 -1.55 -5.77 -6.34
C ALA A 172 -2.66 -4.87 -6.91
N HIS A 173 -2.56 -4.43 -8.17
CA HIS A 173 -3.64 -3.74 -8.89
C HIS A 173 -4.87 -4.63 -9.13
N ALA A 174 -4.88 -5.90 -8.70
CA ALA A 174 -6.13 -6.64 -8.50
C ALA A 174 -7.06 -5.99 -7.46
N LEU A 175 -6.50 -5.14 -6.59
CA LEU A 175 -7.17 -4.49 -5.48
C LEU A 175 -7.39 -3.00 -5.72
N GLY A 176 -8.51 -2.49 -5.22
CA GLY A 176 -8.82 -1.07 -5.14
C GLY A 176 -9.04 -0.40 -6.48
N ARG A 177 -8.79 0.91 -6.48
CA ARG A 177 -9.11 1.83 -7.57
C ARG A 177 -8.24 3.08 -7.52
N CYS A 178 -8.14 3.76 -8.66
CA CYS A 178 -7.58 5.11 -8.77
C CYS A 178 -8.65 6.18 -8.51
N HIS A 179 -8.21 7.36 -8.10
CA HIS A 179 -9.06 8.52 -7.80
C HIS A 179 -8.46 9.79 -8.43
N ALA A 180 -9.28 10.54 -9.17
CA ALA A 180 -8.83 11.69 -9.94
C ALA A 180 -8.29 12.82 -9.04
N ASP A 181 -8.85 13.00 -7.85
CA ASP A 181 -8.43 14.00 -6.86
C ASP A 181 -7.16 13.60 -6.09
N ARG A 182 -6.70 12.35 -6.22
CA ARG A 182 -5.47 11.84 -5.59
C ARG A 182 -4.35 11.69 -6.62
N SER A 183 -4.53 10.76 -7.54
CA SER A 183 -3.50 10.35 -8.52
C SER A 183 -3.67 10.98 -9.90
N GLY A 184 -4.79 11.66 -10.15
CA GLY A 184 -5.20 12.09 -11.47
C GLY A 184 -5.90 10.99 -12.29
N PHE A 185 -5.66 9.70 -12.02
CA PHE A 185 -6.32 8.55 -12.66
C PHE A 185 -7.65 8.21 -11.96
N GLU A 186 -8.58 7.51 -12.63
CA GLU A 186 -9.92 7.25 -12.08
C GLU A 186 -10.42 5.83 -12.38
N GLY A 187 -10.95 5.15 -11.36
CA GLY A 187 -11.69 3.90 -11.49
C GLY A 187 -10.93 2.64 -11.06
N PRO A 188 -11.63 1.48 -10.98
CA PRO A 188 -11.04 0.22 -10.57
C PRO A 188 -10.36 -0.52 -11.73
N TRP A 189 -9.37 -1.35 -11.42
CA TRP A 189 -8.76 -2.28 -12.38
C TRP A 189 -9.60 -3.53 -12.60
N THR A 190 -10.40 -3.94 -11.61
CA THR A 190 -11.19 -5.18 -11.64
C THR A 190 -12.61 -4.95 -11.14
N ILE A 191 -13.52 -5.86 -11.48
CA ILE A 191 -14.92 -5.85 -10.98
C ILE A 191 -15.05 -6.33 -9.53
N SER A 192 -13.93 -6.69 -8.88
CA SER A 192 -13.91 -7.17 -7.50
C SER A 192 -12.71 -6.57 -6.76
N PRO A 193 -12.71 -5.24 -6.58
CA PRO A 193 -11.55 -4.49 -6.06
C PRO A 193 -11.18 -4.83 -4.61
N THR A 194 -12.03 -5.57 -3.88
CA THR A 194 -11.74 -6.04 -2.51
C THR A 194 -11.32 -7.51 -2.46
N ARG A 195 -10.98 -8.11 -3.61
CA ARG A 195 -10.57 -9.52 -3.71
C ARG A 195 -9.23 -9.67 -4.43
N PHE A 196 -8.22 -10.12 -3.71
CA PHE A 196 -6.93 -10.42 -4.31
C PHE A 196 -7.04 -11.67 -5.20
N SER A 197 -6.72 -11.54 -6.49
CA SER A 197 -6.91 -12.62 -7.45
C SER A 197 -6.08 -12.40 -8.72
N THR A 198 -6.03 -13.41 -9.60
CA THR A 198 -5.42 -13.28 -10.94
C THR A 198 -6.28 -12.47 -11.92
N GLN A 199 -7.37 -11.84 -11.46
CA GLN A 199 -8.34 -11.19 -12.35
C GLN A 199 -7.70 -10.02 -13.10
N TYR A 200 -6.82 -9.26 -12.43
CA TYR A 200 -6.03 -8.19 -13.05
C TYR A 200 -5.28 -8.69 -14.31
N PHE A 201 -4.43 -9.72 -14.20
CA PHE A 201 -3.70 -10.23 -15.37
C PHE A 201 -4.61 -10.84 -16.44
N LYS A 202 -5.71 -11.49 -16.05
CA LYS A 202 -6.69 -12.05 -16.99
C LYS A 202 -7.39 -10.94 -17.79
N MET A 203 -7.78 -9.85 -17.14
CA MET A 203 -8.42 -8.71 -17.80
C MET A 203 -7.44 -7.98 -18.70
N LEU A 204 -6.21 -7.75 -18.20
CA LEU A 204 -5.14 -7.10 -18.94
C LEU A 204 -4.86 -7.79 -20.28
N THR A 205 -4.92 -9.13 -20.32
CA THR A 205 -4.61 -9.92 -21.53
C THR A 205 -5.82 -10.25 -22.41
N LYS A 206 -7.04 -10.31 -21.87
CA LYS A 206 -8.24 -10.75 -22.61
C LYS A 206 -9.04 -9.61 -23.21
N PHE A 207 -9.00 -8.43 -22.61
CA PHE A 207 -9.79 -7.31 -23.07
C PHE A 207 -8.99 -6.40 -24.00
N LYS A 208 -9.73 -5.74 -24.88
CA LYS A 208 -9.22 -4.59 -25.62
C LYS A 208 -9.37 -3.36 -24.73
N TRP A 209 -8.26 -2.64 -24.57
CA TRP A 209 -8.18 -1.43 -23.77
C TRP A 209 -8.17 -0.21 -24.69
N ASP A 210 -9.25 0.58 -24.65
CA ASP A 210 -9.39 1.78 -25.46
C ASP A 210 -8.87 3.00 -24.69
N LYS A 211 -8.12 3.88 -25.34
CA LYS A 211 -7.65 5.11 -24.69
C LYS A 211 -8.86 5.96 -24.29
N LYS A 212 -8.94 6.32 -23.01
CA LYS A 212 -10.00 7.18 -22.45
C LYS A 212 -9.82 8.61 -22.93
N THR A 213 -10.91 9.24 -23.36
CA THR A 213 -10.95 10.67 -23.73
C THR A 213 -11.54 11.46 -22.57
N TRP A 214 -10.71 12.24 -21.89
CA TRP A 214 -11.05 12.98 -20.68
C TRP A 214 -9.93 14.00 -20.33
N GLU A 215 -10.13 14.80 -19.28
CA GLU A 215 -9.18 15.85 -18.84
C GLU A 215 -8.02 15.33 -17.96
N GLY A 216 -8.06 14.05 -17.57
CA GLY A 216 -7.02 13.41 -16.78
C GLY A 216 -5.81 12.94 -17.61
N PRO A 217 -4.82 12.31 -16.97
CA PRO A 217 -3.69 11.71 -17.65
C PRO A 217 -4.14 10.60 -18.63
N VAL A 218 -3.22 10.16 -19.49
CA VAL A 218 -3.49 9.04 -20.40
C VAL A 218 -3.89 7.83 -19.58
N GLN A 219 -5.12 7.37 -19.77
CA GLN A 219 -5.70 6.20 -19.12
C GLN A 219 -6.40 5.38 -20.20
N TYR A 220 -6.49 4.08 -19.98
CA TYR A 220 -7.23 3.18 -20.83
C TYR A 220 -8.45 2.65 -20.12
N LYS A 221 -9.47 2.29 -20.88
CA LYS A 221 -10.74 1.79 -20.36
C LYS A 221 -11.27 0.58 -21.11
N ASN A 222 -12.12 -0.17 -20.42
CA ASN A 222 -12.95 -1.23 -21.00
C ASN A 222 -14.30 -1.26 -20.26
N GLU A 223 -15.40 -1.46 -20.99
CA GLU A 223 -16.77 -1.46 -20.45
C GLU A 223 -17.52 -2.77 -20.75
N ASP A 224 -16.81 -3.82 -21.20
CA ASP A 224 -17.43 -5.07 -21.68
C ASP A 224 -18.17 -5.85 -20.58
N LEU A 225 -17.87 -5.55 -19.31
CA LEU A 225 -18.49 -6.16 -18.13
C LEU A 225 -19.60 -5.30 -17.49
N GLY A 226 -20.01 -4.21 -18.15
CA GLY A 226 -21.10 -3.34 -17.70
C GLY A 226 -20.70 -2.21 -16.74
N GLU A 227 -19.47 -2.26 -16.21
CA GLU A 227 -18.84 -1.17 -15.45
C GLU A 227 -17.53 -0.77 -16.15
N GLU A 228 -17.17 0.52 -16.07
CA GLU A 228 -15.92 1.02 -16.65
C GLU A 228 -14.73 0.58 -15.78
N LEU A 229 -13.92 -0.35 -16.31
CA LEU A 229 -12.62 -0.70 -15.77
C LEU A 229 -11.54 0.18 -16.39
N MET A 230 -10.42 0.32 -15.70
CA MET A 230 -9.26 1.08 -16.18
C MET A 230 -7.95 0.28 -16.21
N MET A 231 -7.01 0.73 -17.05
CA MET A 231 -5.59 0.39 -16.99
C MET A 231 -4.73 1.65 -17.12
N LEU A 232 -3.63 1.71 -16.37
CA LEU A 232 -2.60 2.73 -16.49
C LEU A 232 -1.70 2.45 -17.70
N PRO A 233 -0.97 3.45 -18.22
CA PRO A 233 0.11 3.22 -19.18
C PRO A 233 1.14 2.18 -18.69
N THR A 234 1.49 2.23 -17.40
CA THR A 234 2.37 1.22 -16.77
C THR A 234 1.78 -0.20 -16.76
N ASP A 235 0.46 -0.34 -16.66
CA ASP A 235 -0.20 -1.66 -16.74
C ASP A 235 -0.12 -2.22 -18.16
N LEU A 236 -0.41 -1.41 -19.19
CA LEU A 236 -0.27 -1.84 -20.58
C LEU A 236 1.18 -2.14 -20.96
N ALA A 237 2.15 -1.42 -20.38
CA ALA A 237 3.56 -1.70 -20.59
C ALA A 237 3.94 -3.14 -20.20
N LEU A 238 3.22 -3.78 -19.26
CA LEU A 238 3.46 -5.18 -18.86
C LEU A 238 3.12 -6.19 -19.97
N ILE A 239 2.18 -5.86 -20.87
CA ILE A 239 1.82 -6.72 -22.00
C ILE A 239 2.48 -6.33 -23.31
N GLU A 240 2.98 -5.11 -23.42
CA GLU A 240 3.72 -4.60 -24.58
C GLU A 240 5.19 -5.01 -24.54
N ASP A 241 5.81 -5.05 -23.35
CA ASP A 241 7.19 -5.50 -23.17
C ASP A 241 7.27 -7.04 -23.16
N PRO A 242 8.02 -7.68 -24.08
CA PRO A 242 8.09 -9.15 -24.15
C PRO A 242 8.68 -9.82 -22.90
N ALA A 243 9.58 -9.16 -22.18
CA ALA A 243 10.21 -9.71 -20.99
C ALA A 243 9.26 -9.68 -19.78
N PHE A 244 8.36 -8.69 -19.70
CA PHE A 244 7.25 -8.68 -18.75
C PHE A 244 6.13 -9.63 -19.15
N ARG A 245 5.78 -9.66 -20.45
CA ARG A 245 4.61 -10.36 -20.96
C ARG A 245 4.56 -11.84 -20.57
N LYS A 246 5.71 -12.53 -20.60
CA LYS A 246 5.79 -13.95 -20.19
C LYS A 246 5.32 -14.20 -18.76
N TRP A 247 5.56 -13.25 -17.84
CA TRP A 247 5.13 -13.35 -16.45
C TRP A 247 3.67 -12.99 -16.28
N VAL A 248 3.18 -12.00 -17.04
CA VAL A 248 1.75 -11.66 -17.10
C VAL A 248 0.94 -12.88 -17.55
N ASP A 249 1.36 -13.53 -18.64
CA ASP A 249 0.67 -14.73 -19.16
C ASP A 249 0.73 -15.89 -18.15
N LEU A 250 1.87 -16.07 -17.47
CA LEU A 250 2.01 -17.09 -16.41
C LEU A 250 1.04 -16.84 -15.26
N TYR A 251 1.00 -15.63 -14.71
CA TYR A 251 0.13 -15.31 -13.56
C TYR A 251 -1.35 -15.24 -13.94
N ALA A 252 -1.68 -14.94 -15.20
CA ALA A 252 -3.05 -15.07 -15.70
C ALA A 252 -3.52 -16.54 -15.74
N ALA A 253 -2.60 -17.48 -16.01
CA ALA A 253 -2.91 -18.90 -16.13
C ALA A 253 -2.81 -19.67 -14.81
N ASP A 254 -1.87 -19.30 -13.94
CA ASP A 254 -1.52 -20.02 -12.71
C ASP A 254 -1.63 -19.12 -11.48
N ARG A 255 -2.74 -19.30 -10.74
CA ARG A 255 -3.00 -18.56 -9.49
C ARG A 255 -2.00 -18.93 -8.40
N ASP A 256 -1.67 -20.20 -8.27
CA ASP A 256 -0.86 -20.65 -7.14
C ASP A 256 0.58 -20.15 -7.32
N LYS A 257 1.08 -20.16 -8.57
CA LYS A 257 2.37 -19.52 -8.89
C LYS A 257 2.37 -18.02 -8.66
N PHE A 258 1.31 -17.31 -9.09
CA PHE A 258 1.18 -15.87 -8.81
C PHE A 258 1.21 -15.60 -7.30
N PHE A 259 0.46 -16.37 -6.52
CA PHE A 259 0.33 -16.17 -5.07
C PHE A 259 1.64 -16.46 -4.34
N GLU A 260 2.36 -17.52 -4.73
CA GLU A 260 3.68 -17.84 -4.22
C GLU A 260 4.68 -16.69 -4.48
N ASP A 261 4.77 -16.25 -5.73
CA ASP A 261 5.71 -15.21 -6.14
C ASP A 261 5.35 -13.86 -5.51
N PHE A 262 4.08 -13.48 -5.51
CA PHE A 262 3.63 -12.24 -4.89
C PHE A 262 3.99 -12.22 -3.40
N ALA A 263 3.74 -13.31 -2.66
CA ALA A 263 4.06 -13.36 -1.24
C ALA A 263 5.55 -13.24 -0.96
N ALA A 264 6.39 -13.91 -1.76
CA ALA A 264 7.84 -13.82 -1.64
C ALA A 264 8.34 -12.39 -1.93
N VAL A 265 7.84 -11.76 -2.99
CA VAL A 265 8.31 -10.46 -3.45
C VAL A 265 7.76 -9.31 -2.59
N PHE A 266 6.49 -9.37 -2.16
CA PHE A 266 5.94 -8.41 -1.21
C PHE A 266 6.61 -8.55 0.17
N GLY A 267 6.92 -9.78 0.58
CA GLY A 267 7.74 -10.04 1.77
C GLY A 267 9.14 -9.45 1.68
N LYS A 268 9.79 -9.54 0.51
CA LYS A 268 11.07 -8.87 0.24
C LYS A 268 10.95 -7.35 0.31
N LEU A 269 9.92 -6.77 -0.32
CA LEU A 269 9.66 -5.33 -0.33
C LEU A 269 9.59 -4.75 1.07
N ILE A 270 8.75 -5.32 1.93
CA ILE A 270 8.52 -4.78 3.27
C ILE A 270 9.71 -5.01 4.22
N GLU A 271 10.77 -5.67 3.76
CA GLU A 271 12.03 -5.89 4.48
C GLU A 271 13.17 -5.01 3.95
N LEU A 272 12.94 -4.21 2.90
CA LEU A 272 13.93 -3.28 2.38
C LEU A 272 14.24 -2.17 3.38
N GLY A 273 15.52 -1.94 3.66
CA GLY A 273 15.98 -0.91 4.60
C GLY A 273 15.77 -1.25 6.09
N VAL A 274 15.30 -2.46 6.42
CA VAL A 274 15.06 -2.86 7.81
C VAL A 274 16.34 -3.36 8.47
N ASP A 275 16.92 -2.54 9.34
CA ASP A 275 17.98 -2.93 10.28
C ASP A 275 17.38 -3.26 11.67
N ARG A 276 17.64 -4.47 12.17
CA ARG A 276 17.16 -4.97 13.47
C ARG A 276 18.25 -5.02 14.54
N SER A 277 19.43 -4.50 14.25
CA SER A 277 20.52 -4.39 15.22
C SER A 277 20.29 -3.23 16.21
N GLU A 278 19.53 -2.22 15.81
CA GLU A 278 19.15 -1.08 16.64
C GLU A 278 17.93 -1.41 17.51
N ARG A 279 17.94 -0.97 18.78
CA ARG A 279 16.78 -1.07 19.67
C ARG A 279 15.92 0.17 19.54
N TYR A 280 14.62 -0.03 19.40
CA TYR A 280 13.68 1.05 19.12
C TYR A 280 12.97 1.59 20.38
N GLU A 281 12.78 2.91 20.42
CA GLU A 281 11.79 3.56 21.28
C GLU A 281 10.55 3.87 20.43
N SER A 282 9.38 3.31 20.80
CA SER A 282 8.13 3.56 20.07
C SER A 282 7.83 5.06 19.96
N ALA A 283 7.54 5.56 18.76
CA ALA A 283 7.04 6.92 18.59
C ALA A 283 5.81 7.14 19.47
N PRO A 284 5.62 8.38 20.02
CA PRO A 284 4.52 8.69 20.91
C PRO A 284 3.16 8.29 20.31
N PRO A 285 2.15 8.03 21.15
CA PRO A 285 0.86 7.45 20.74
C PRO A 285 0.03 8.32 19.77
N MET A 286 0.44 9.58 19.53
CA MET A 286 0.00 10.40 18.40
C MET A 286 1.18 11.26 17.92
N SER A 287 1.35 11.34 16.61
CA SER A 287 2.45 12.03 15.93
C SER A 287 2.13 13.52 15.75
N GLN A 288 2.58 14.39 16.66
CA GLN A 288 2.31 15.86 16.67
C GLN A 288 2.93 16.68 15.51
N GLU A 289 3.11 16.09 14.33
CA GLU A 289 3.93 16.58 13.22
C GLU A 289 3.08 16.88 11.97
N ALA A 290 3.67 17.57 10.99
CA ALA A 290 2.97 18.20 9.86
C ALA A 290 2.02 17.29 9.05
N GLY A 291 2.18 15.96 9.06
CA GLY A 291 1.21 15.02 8.50
C GLY A 291 -0.19 15.10 9.13
N GLU A 292 -0.29 15.55 10.38
CA GLU A 292 -1.55 15.80 11.09
C GLU A 292 -2.41 16.87 10.42
N GLN A 293 -1.86 17.82 9.66
CA GLN A 293 -2.70 18.80 8.95
C GLN A 293 -3.54 18.14 7.86
N LYS A 294 -2.94 17.28 7.04
CA LYS A 294 -3.68 16.52 6.02
C LYS A 294 -4.65 15.53 6.66
N GLU A 295 -4.26 14.93 7.78
CA GLU A 295 -5.13 14.02 8.53
C GLU A 295 -6.28 14.77 9.21
N ALA A 296 -6.06 15.97 9.74
CA ALA A 296 -7.10 16.84 10.27
C ALA A 296 -8.04 17.35 9.16
N GLU A 297 -7.50 17.71 8.00
CA GLU A 297 -8.29 18.07 6.81
C GLU A 297 -9.11 16.89 6.29
N ALA A 298 -8.56 15.68 6.29
CA ALA A 298 -9.28 14.47 5.92
C ALA A 298 -10.37 14.13 6.94
N MET A 299 -10.07 14.17 8.25
CA MET A 299 -11.07 14.00 9.32
C MET A 299 -12.21 15.01 9.23
N ALA A 300 -11.95 16.24 8.79
CA ALA A 300 -13.00 17.25 8.59
C ALA A 300 -13.91 16.99 7.39
N LYS A 301 -13.51 16.09 6.47
CA LYS A 301 -14.24 15.73 5.25
C LYS A 301 -14.91 14.35 5.31
N MET A 302 -14.59 13.54 6.33
CA MET A 302 -15.21 12.24 6.63
C MET A 302 -16.47 12.44 7.47
#